data_AF-A0AAV4ZJF8-F1
#
_entry.id   AF-A0AAV4ZJF8-F1
#
_cell.length_a   1.000
_cell.length_b   1.000
_cell.length_c   1.000
_cell.angle_alpha   90.00
_cell.angle_beta   90.00
_cell.angle_gamma   90.00
#
_symmetry.space_group_name_H-M   'P 1'
#
loop_
_entity.id
_entity.type
_entity.pdbx_description
1 polymer ?
#
loop_
_entity_poly.entity_id
_entity_poly.type
_entity_poly.pdbx_seq_one_letter_code
_entity_poly.pdbx_strand_id
1 'polypeptide(L)'
;MLKTTTLGLALLLALSACQDGQYAASTRHLAPIPPATLALMSAKGVSPADPILMRAYKKESEIELWKRGTDGKYALLKTYAMCRWSGQLGPKTREGDRQAPEGFYAVTPASMNPNSSLYLSFNLGYPNEYDRSLGRTGAHLMVHGSCSSRGCFAMTDEVISELYAVVREAFAGGQRAVQFQSYPFRMTPENLARHRQDPNIAFWRNLKEGSDRFEVTGAEQGVGVADGRYVFDAGDEATAGAVARRQADDERQVAALVASGTPAVRLVYEDGGQHRSFRETMVAAGGGLGEVSRPEALAAGPREVAVPAAGPVALAGKREPVRGAAARKPAGPGGTEAERQRLLKIFAAAGAGQE
;
A
#
# COMPACT_ATOMS: atom_id res chain seq x y z
N MET A 1 -58.85 52.81 -35.73
CA MET A 1 -57.95 51.96 -36.56
C MET A 1 -56.57 51.99 -35.94
N LEU A 2 -56.13 50.83 -35.48
CA LEU A 2 -54.93 50.54 -34.70
C LEU A 2 -53.68 50.63 -35.60
N LYS A 3 -52.60 51.29 -35.17
CA LYS A 3 -51.21 51.05 -35.65
C LYS A 3 -50.16 51.66 -34.72
N THR A 4 -49.75 50.83 -33.76
CA THR A 4 -48.37 50.56 -33.29
C THR A 4 -47.45 51.73 -32.93
N THR A 5 -47.42 52.05 -31.63
CA THR A 5 -46.25 52.54 -30.91
C THR A 5 -45.30 51.38 -30.55
N THR A 6 -44.08 51.75 -30.10
CA THR A 6 -43.05 50.93 -29.41
C THR A 6 -42.20 49.97 -30.24
N LEU A 7 -41.04 50.46 -30.72
CA LEU A 7 -39.85 49.65 -30.95
C LEU A 7 -38.99 49.76 -29.67
N GLY A 8 -39.22 48.83 -28.74
CA GLY A 8 -38.51 48.73 -27.48
C GLY A 8 -37.16 48.05 -27.66
N LEU A 9 -36.14 48.69 -27.12
CA LEU A 9 -34.77 48.22 -26.89
C LEU A 9 -34.76 46.80 -26.29
N ALA A 10 -34.45 45.79 -27.11
CA ALA A 10 -34.30 44.40 -26.65
C ALA A 10 -33.16 43.72 -27.39
N LEU A 11 -31.92 44.13 -27.11
CA LEU A 11 -30.74 43.36 -27.51
C LEU A 11 -29.51 43.69 -26.68
N LEU A 12 -29.50 43.40 -25.37
CA LEU A 12 -28.28 43.48 -24.55
C LEU A 12 -28.32 42.57 -23.30
N LEU A 13 -28.80 41.33 -23.42
CA LEU A 13 -28.67 40.31 -22.36
C LEU A 13 -28.40 38.93 -22.97
N ALA A 14 -27.18 38.73 -23.48
CA ALA A 14 -26.70 37.40 -23.83
C ALA A 14 -25.16 37.33 -23.72
N LEU A 15 -24.60 37.67 -22.57
CA LEU A 15 -23.18 37.42 -22.22
C LEU A 15 -23.04 37.26 -20.70
N SER A 16 -23.75 36.27 -20.17
CA SER A 16 -23.46 35.70 -18.86
C SER A 16 -23.71 34.19 -18.93
N ALA A 17 -23.00 33.52 -19.84
CA ALA A 17 -22.78 32.09 -19.72
C ALA A 17 -21.70 31.92 -18.64
N CYS A 18 -22.18 31.49 -17.48
CA CYS A 18 -21.46 31.38 -16.24
C CYS A 18 -20.13 30.61 -16.40
N GLN A 19 -19.09 31.13 -15.74
CA GLN A 19 -17.89 30.39 -15.37
C GLN A 19 -18.22 29.35 -14.29
N ASP A 20 -19.04 28.34 -14.61
CA ASP A 20 -19.38 27.24 -13.68
C ASP A 20 -18.50 25.99 -13.91
N GLY A 21 -17.25 26.20 -14.32
CA GLY A 21 -16.29 25.11 -14.54
C GLY A 21 -15.48 24.71 -13.30
N GLN A 22 -15.53 25.51 -12.22
CA GLN A 22 -14.66 25.32 -11.04
C GLN A 22 -15.28 24.46 -9.93
N TYR A 23 -16.57 24.11 -10.04
CA TYR A 23 -17.30 23.31 -9.03
C TYR A 23 -17.89 22.00 -9.57
N ALA A 24 -17.63 21.64 -10.84
CA ALA A 24 -18.02 20.32 -11.35
C ALA A 24 -17.18 19.24 -10.66
N ALA A 25 -17.79 18.53 -9.70
CA ALA A 25 -17.15 17.39 -9.04
C ALA A 25 -16.66 16.39 -10.09
N SER A 26 -15.44 15.88 -9.92
CA SER A 26 -14.84 14.97 -10.89
C SER A 26 -15.69 13.69 -11.02
N THR A 27 -16.09 13.33 -12.23
CA THR A 27 -16.87 12.09 -12.50
C THR A 27 -15.99 10.85 -12.69
N ARG A 28 -14.66 10.95 -12.53
CA ARG A 28 -13.72 9.83 -12.71
C ARG A 28 -14.09 8.60 -11.88
N HIS A 29 -14.56 8.83 -10.65
CA HIS A 29 -14.96 7.79 -9.71
C HIS A 29 -16.22 7.01 -10.13
N LEU A 30 -16.94 7.47 -11.18
CA LEU A 30 -18.11 6.79 -11.77
C LEU A 30 -17.73 5.92 -12.96
N ALA A 31 -16.46 5.86 -13.36
CA ALA A 31 -16.02 4.97 -14.42
C ALA A 31 -16.48 3.52 -14.15
N PRO A 32 -16.98 2.80 -15.17
CA PRO A 32 -17.41 1.41 -15.00
C PRO A 32 -16.20 0.49 -14.88
N ILE A 33 -16.44 -0.73 -14.37
CA ILE A 33 -15.44 -1.80 -14.45
C ILE A 33 -15.16 -2.09 -15.94
N PRO A 34 -13.89 -2.16 -16.37
CA PRO A 34 -13.55 -2.44 -17.76
C PRO A 34 -14.17 -3.75 -18.28
N PRO A 35 -14.64 -3.80 -19.55
CA PRO A 35 -15.24 -5.00 -20.13
C PRO A 35 -14.38 -6.27 -20.01
N ALA A 36 -13.06 -6.14 -20.17
CA ALA A 36 -12.14 -7.26 -20.02
C ALA A 36 -12.17 -7.85 -18.60
N THR A 37 -12.32 -7.01 -17.58
CA THR A 37 -12.40 -7.45 -16.18
C THR A 37 -13.77 -8.04 -15.87
N LEU A 38 -14.85 -7.51 -16.44
CA LEU A 38 -16.17 -8.14 -16.38
C LEU A 38 -16.16 -9.53 -17.03
N ALA A 39 -15.46 -9.70 -18.15
CA ALA A 39 -15.30 -11.02 -18.78
C ALA A 39 -14.52 -12.00 -17.89
N LEU A 40 -13.46 -11.55 -17.21
CA LEU A 40 -12.74 -12.36 -16.22
C LEU A 40 -13.62 -12.76 -15.04
N MET A 41 -14.46 -11.85 -14.55
CA MET A 41 -15.44 -12.13 -13.50
C MET A 41 -16.44 -13.20 -13.95
N SER A 42 -17.02 -13.02 -15.15
CA SER A 42 -17.96 -13.99 -15.73
C SER A 42 -17.33 -15.37 -15.92
N ALA A 43 -16.08 -15.45 -16.39
CA ALA A 43 -15.37 -16.71 -16.58
C ALA A 43 -15.09 -17.44 -15.25
N LYS A 44 -15.02 -16.70 -14.14
CA LYS A 44 -14.83 -17.24 -12.78
C LYS A 44 -16.14 -17.43 -12.02
N GLY A 45 -17.28 -17.15 -12.65
CA GLY A 45 -18.60 -17.27 -12.02
C GLY A 45 -18.83 -16.29 -10.86
N VAL A 46 -18.17 -15.13 -10.88
CA VAL A 46 -18.34 -14.05 -9.89
C VAL A 46 -18.97 -12.82 -10.52
N SER A 47 -19.71 -12.03 -9.72
CA SER A 47 -20.39 -10.81 -10.12
C SER A 47 -19.63 -9.56 -9.66
N PRO A 48 -19.82 -8.37 -10.28
CA PRO A 48 -19.24 -7.12 -9.78
C PRO A 48 -19.47 -6.85 -8.28
N ALA A 49 -20.66 -7.20 -7.78
CA ALA A 49 -21.10 -6.96 -6.40
C ALA A 49 -20.48 -7.93 -5.37
N ASP A 50 -19.90 -9.05 -5.81
CA ASP A 50 -19.39 -10.06 -4.88
C ASP A 50 -18.21 -9.52 -4.05
N PRO A 51 -18.07 -9.94 -2.77
CA PRO A 51 -17.00 -9.48 -1.90
C PRO A 51 -15.61 -9.67 -2.48
N ILE A 52 -14.73 -8.70 -2.22
CA ILE A 52 -13.33 -8.70 -2.65
C ILE A 52 -12.37 -8.72 -1.47
N LEU A 53 -11.14 -9.15 -1.74
CA LEU A 53 -10.00 -9.07 -0.84
C LEU A 53 -8.77 -8.68 -1.68
N MET A 54 -7.87 -7.90 -1.11
CA MET A 54 -6.65 -7.48 -1.78
C MET A 54 -5.40 -7.96 -1.04
N ARG A 55 -4.39 -8.44 -1.78
CA ARG A 55 -3.08 -8.84 -1.24
C ARG A 55 -1.98 -8.09 -1.96
N ALA A 56 -1.23 -7.27 -1.24
CA ALA A 56 -0.09 -6.54 -1.74
C ALA A 56 1.21 -7.25 -1.36
N TYR A 57 2.14 -7.42 -2.30
CA TYR A 57 3.46 -7.97 -2.06
C TYR A 57 4.52 -6.96 -2.49
N LYS A 58 5.23 -6.39 -1.51
CA LYS A 58 6.18 -5.28 -1.74
C LYS A 58 7.38 -5.71 -2.59
N LYS A 59 7.99 -6.87 -2.29
CA LYS A 59 9.14 -7.37 -3.05
C LYS A 59 8.81 -7.58 -4.53
N GLU A 60 7.66 -8.19 -4.81
CA GLU A 60 7.16 -8.42 -6.17
C GLU A 60 6.61 -7.14 -6.81
N SER A 61 6.24 -6.14 -5.99
CA SER A 61 5.56 -4.91 -6.42
C SER A 61 4.26 -5.23 -7.15
N GLU A 62 3.42 -6.07 -6.53
CA GLU A 62 2.15 -6.56 -7.09
C GLU A 62 1.01 -6.44 -6.09
N ILE A 63 -0.18 -6.03 -6.55
CA ILE A 63 -1.45 -6.16 -5.81
C ILE A 63 -2.30 -7.22 -6.50
N GLU A 64 -2.67 -8.26 -5.78
CA GLU A 64 -3.66 -9.23 -6.21
C GLU A 64 -5.05 -8.81 -5.75
N LEU A 65 -6.02 -8.95 -6.65
CA LEU A 65 -7.45 -8.80 -6.36
C LEU A 65 -8.12 -10.16 -6.41
N TRP A 66 -8.74 -10.52 -5.31
CA TRP A 66 -9.45 -11.77 -5.10
C TRP A 66 -10.95 -11.50 -4.97
N LYS A 67 -11.79 -12.37 -5.52
CA LYS A 67 -13.25 -12.30 -5.39
C LYS A 67 -13.82 -13.56 -4.78
N ARG A 68 -14.78 -13.38 -3.87
CA ARG A 68 -15.48 -14.48 -3.22
C ARG A 68 -16.51 -15.08 -4.16
N GLY A 69 -16.37 -16.37 -4.45
CA GLY A 69 -17.36 -17.17 -5.16
C GLY A 69 -18.55 -17.55 -4.29
N THR A 70 -19.53 -18.20 -4.92
CA THR A 70 -20.75 -18.70 -4.25
C THR A 70 -20.47 -19.83 -3.26
N ASP A 71 -19.33 -20.53 -3.41
CA ASP A 71 -18.82 -21.53 -2.46
C ASP A 71 -18.18 -20.91 -1.20
N GLY A 72 -18.17 -19.57 -1.13
CA GLY A 72 -17.62 -18.81 -0.03
C GLY A 72 -16.12 -18.61 -0.08
N LYS A 73 -15.41 -19.14 -1.09
CA LYS A 73 -13.96 -19.06 -1.25
C LYS A 73 -13.56 -17.94 -2.19
N TYR A 74 -12.40 -17.36 -1.94
CA TYR A 74 -11.80 -16.32 -2.74
C TYR A 74 -10.96 -16.93 -3.85
N ALA A 75 -11.27 -16.57 -5.09
CA ALA A 75 -10.47 -16.89 -6.26
C ALA A 75 -9.72 -15.65 -6.75
N LEU A 76 -8.46 -15.83 -7.16
CA LEU A 76 -7.67 -14.77 -7.76
C LEU A 76 -8.37 -14.31 -9.04
N LEU A 77 -8.77 -13.05 -9.11
CA LEU A 77 -9.35 -12.44 -10.30
C LEU A 77 -8.25 -11.90 -11.21
N LYS A 78 -7.35 -11.09 -10.64
CA LYS A 78 -6.34 -10.35 -11.41
C LYS A 78 -5.17 -9.92 -10.51
N THR A 79 -3.98 -9.85 -11.09
CA THR A 79 -2.76 -9.31 -10.46
C THR A 79 -2.39 -8.01 -11.16
N TYR A 80 -2.18 -6.95 -10.38
CA TYR A 80 -1.82 -5.62 -10.85
C TYR A 80 -0.38 -5.30 -10.49
N ALA A 81 0.41 -4.89 -11.48
CA ALA A 81 1.73 -4.35 -11.25
C ALA A 81 1.62 -3.00 -10.52
N MET A 82 2.32 -2.84 -9.40
CA MET A 82 2.48 -1.56 -8.73
C MET A 82 3.48 -0.70 -9.52
N CYS A 83 3.12 0.55 -9.77
CA CYS A 83 4.10 1.49 -10.28
C CYS A 83 5.16 1.75 -9.21
N ARG A 84 4.77 2.05 -7.97
CA ARG A 84 5.72 2.39 -6.91
C ARG A 84 5.18 2.12 -5.52
N TRP A 85 6.06 1.73 -4.61
CA TRP A 85 5.86 1.87 -3.16
C TRP A 85 7.13 2.45 -2.53
N SER A 86 7.06 3.04 -1.33
CA SER A 86 8.21 3.69 -0.69
C SER A 86 8.73 2.93 0.54
N GLY A 87 10.00 3.17 0.88
CA GLY A 87 10.65 2.60 2.06
C GLY A 87 11.43 1.30 1.79
N GLN A 88 11.41 0.38 2.75
CA GLN A 88 12.07 -0.94 2.68
C GLN A 88 11.05 -2.06 2.85
N LEU A 89 11.49 -3.32 2.77
CA LEU A 89 10.72 -4.39 3.41
C LEU A 89 10.78 -4.19 4.93
N GLY A 90 9.64 -4.38 5.58
CA GLY A 90 9.41 -4.08 6.98
C GLY A 90 8.19 -3.17 7.22
N PRO A 91 7.70 -3.13 8.46
CA PRO A 91 6.52 -2.36 8.82
C PRO A 91 6.78 -0.85 8.90
N LYS A 92 5.74 -0.06 8.65
CA LYS A 92 5.71 1.36 8.99
C LYS A 92 5.62 1.53 10.50
N THR A 93 6.45 2.38 11.10
CA THR A 93 6.49 2.54 12.56
C THR A 93 6.24 3.95 13.06
N ARG A 94 6.49 4.98 12.24
CA ARG A 94 6.31 6.37 12.67
C ARG A 94 5.91 7.29 11.53
N GLU A 95 5.34 8.43 11.86
CA GLU A 95 5.05 9.46 10.87
C GLU A 95 6.33 9.96 10.18
N GLY A 96 6.24 10.20 8.86
CA GLY A 96 7.36 10.71 8.06
C GLY A 96 8.47 9.69 7.74
N ASP A 97 8.38 8.42 8.16
CA ASP A 97 9.37 7.38 7.84
C ASP A 97 9.39 6.94 6.35
N ARG A 98 8.45 7.44 5.54
CA ARG A 98 8.26 7.11 4.12
C ARG A 98 8.12 5.60 3.87
N GLN A 99 7.58 4.86 4.82
CA GLN A 99 7.45 3.41 4.75
C GLN A 99 6.02 3.01 4.35
N ALA A 100 5.89 2.22 3.28
CA ALA A 100 4.64 1.51 3.01
C ALA A 100 4.42 0.42 4.09
N PRO A 101 3.20 0.33 4.67
CA PRO A 101 2.93 -0.54 5.80
C PRO A 101 2.94 -2.02 5.39
N GLU A 102 3.00 -2.91 6.39
CA GLU A 102 2.85 -4.35 6.27
C GLU A 102 1.91 -4.81 7.39
N GLY A 103 0.92 -5.63 7.08
CA GLY A 103 -0.16 -5.98 8.03
C GLY A 103 -1.51 -6.24 7.38
N PHE A 104 -2.55 -6.33 8.21
CA PHE A 104 -3.93 -6.55 7.80
C PHE A 104 -4.74 -5.27 8.02
N TYR A 105 -5.29 -4.71 6.96
CA TYR A 105 -5.97 -3.42 6.96
C TYR A 105 -7.41 -3.55 6.48
N ALA A 106 -8.26 -2.58 6.83
CA ALA A 106 -9.67 -2.57 6.48
C ALA A 106 -10.01 -1.29 5.70
N VAL A 107 -10.20 -1.43 4.39
CA VAL A 107 -10.70 -0.36 3.54
C VAL A 107 -12.21 -0.30 3.69
N THR A 108 -12.75 0.82 4.15
CA THR A 108 -14.19 1.02 4.34
C THR A 108 -14.76 1.94 3.25
N PRO A 109 -16.08 2.08 3.10
CA PRO A 109 -16.66 3.08 2.20
C PRO A 109 -16.14 4.50 2.47
N ALA A 110 -15.93 4.87 3.72
CA ALA A 110 -15.35 6.16 4.11
C ALA A 110 -13.87 6.32 3.74
N SER A 111 -13.18 5.22 3.43
CA SER A 111 -11.80 5.25 2.93
C SER A 111 -11.70 5.71 1.48
N MET A 112 -12.80 5.70 0.72
CA MET A 112 -12.82 6.05 -0.70
C MET A 112 -12.68 7.55 -0.90
N ASN A 113 -11.73 7.97 -1.74
CA ASN A 113 -11.49 9.38 -2.03
C ASN A 113 -11.61 9.66 -3.54
N PRO A 114 -12.80 10.09 -4.01
CA PRO A 114 -13.06 10.38 -5.42
C PRO A 114 -12.39 11.69 -5.90
N ASN A 115 -12.02 12.58 -4.99
CA ASN A 115 -11.45 13.90 -5.28
C ASN A 115 -9.94 13.96 -5.03
N SER A 116 -9.27 12.80 -5.15
CA SER A 116 -7.82 12.71 -4.94
C SER A 116 -7.05 13.58 -5.94
N SER A 117 -6.01 14.26 -5.45
CA SER A 117 -5.04 14.94 -6.32
C SER A 117 -4.18 13.98 -7.13
N LEU A 118 -4.22 12.67 -6.81
CA LEU A 118 -3.48 11.60 -7.46
C LEU A 118 -4.43 10.72 -8.31
N TYR A 119 -5.27 11.37 -9.11
CA TYR A 119 -6.35 10.81 -9.93
C TYR A 119 -7.54 10.23 -9.13
N LEU A 120 -7.35 9.10 -8.44
CA LEU A 120 -8.29 8.44 -7.53
C LEU A 120 -7.49 7.78 -6.41
N SER A 121 -8.10 7.58 -5.24
CA SER A 121 -7.42 6.85 -4.16
C SER A 121 -8.39 6.24 -3.15
N PHE A 122 -7.92 5.26 -2.40
CA PHE A 122 -8.56 4.83 -1.16
C PHE A 122 -7.53 4.61 -0.05
N ASN A 123 -7.90 4.98 1.17
CA ASN A 123 -7.07 4.83 2.37
C ASN A 123 -7.14 3.39 2.90
N LEU A 124 -5.99 2.83 3.28
CA LEU A 124 -5.91 1.49 3.86
C LEU A 124 -6.53 1.40 5.26
N GLY A 125 -6.55 2.51 6.01
CA GLY A 125 -6.95 2.51 7.43
C GLY A 125 -5.78 2.25 8.38
N TYR A 126 -4.54 2.56 7.96
CA TYR A 126 -3.39 2.62 8.87
C TYR A 126 -3.50 3.87 9.78
N PRO A 127 -3.14 3.77 11.08
CA PRO A 127 -2.68 2.57 11.79
C PRO A 127 -3.85 1.68 12.22
N ASN A 128 -3.73 0.37 12.00
CA ASN A 128 -4.72 -0.59 12.50
C ASN A 128 -4.56 -0.81 14.02
N GLU A 129 -5.33 -1.73 14.61
CA GLU A 129 -5.21 -2.07 16.03
C GLU A 129 -3.82 -2.57 16.42
N TYR A 130 -3.20 -3.40 15.57
CA TYR A 130 -1.86 -3.94 15.80
C TYR A 130 -0.84 -2.81 15.86
N ASP A 131 -0.89 -1.92 14.87
CA ASP A 131 0.00 -0.77 14.78
C ASP A 131 -0.15 0.16 16.00
N ARG A 132 -1.39 0.43 16.41
CA ARG A 132 -1.70 1.25 17.59
C ARG A 132 -1.24 0.61 18.90
N SER A 133 -1.38 -0.71 19.04
CA SER A 133 -0.93 -1.43 20.25
C SER A 133 0.59 -1.35 20.45
N LEU A 134 1.35 -1.13 19.37
CA LEU A 134 2.80 -0.94 19.39
C LEU A 134 3.21 0.55 19.40
N GLY A 135 2.26 1.48 19.58
CA GLY A 135 2.51 2.91 19.61
C GLY A 135 2.97 3.50 18.27
N ARG A 136 2.67 2.85 17.15
CA ARG A 136 3.07 3.32 15.81
C ARG A 136 2.20 4.50 15.36
N THR A 137 2.79 5.40 14.60
CA THR A 137 2.17 6.68 14.19
C THR A 137 2.22 6.91 12.68
N GLY A 138 1.44 7.89 12.22
CA GLY A 138 1.29 8.29 10.82
C GLY A 138 -0.13 8.03 10.31
N ALA A 139 -0.43 8.54 9.12
CA ALA A 139 -1.74 8.47 8.50
C ALA A 139 -1.65 8.54 6.97
N HIS A 140 -2.79 8.40 6.28
CA HIS A 140 -2.92 8.59 4.84
C HIS A 140 -2.09 7.63 3.98
N LEU A 141 -2.03 6.35 4.39
CA LEU A 141 -1.45 5.28 3.58
C LEU A 141 -2.52 4.83 2.59
N MET A 142 -2.30 5.10 1.31
CA MET A 142 -3.31 4.94 0.26
C MET A 142 -2.85 3.99 -0.83
N VAL A 143 -3.82 3.44 -1.55
CA VAL A 143 -3.62 3.01 -2.95
C VAL A 143 -4.14 4.14 -3.83
N HIS A 144 -3.34 4.61 -4.78
CA HIS A 144 -3.70 5.78 -5.59
C HIS A 144 -3.14 5.69 -7.03
N GLY A 145 -3.65 6.53 -7.93
CA GLY A 145 -3.10 6.75 -9.28
C GLY A 145 -1.91 7.70 -9.27
N SER A 146 -1.41 8.16 -10.40
CA SER A 146 -0.13 8.85 -10.51
C SER A 146 1.05 7.98 -10.02
N CYS A 147 2.00 7.76 -10.92
CA CYS A 147 3.13 6.84 -10.76
C CYS A 147 4.22 7.41 -9.81
N SER A 148 3.84 7.99 -8.67
CA SER A 148 4.68 8.79 -7.76
C SER A 148 4.25 8.56 -6.30
N SER A 149 5.13 8.07 -5.42
CA SER A 149 4.77 7.69 -4.03
C SER A 149 5.72 8.27 -2.97
N ARG A 150 5.16 8.60 -1.79
CA ARG A 150 5.87 9.01 -0.56
C ARG A 150 5.42 8.20 0.67
N GLY A 151 5.20 6.89 0.50
CA GLY A 151 4.73 5.97 1.55
C GLY A 151 3.50 5.14 1.17
N CYS A 152 2.91 5.39 0.00
CA CYS A 152 1.70 4.74 -0.49
C CYS A 152 1.99 3.63 -1.51
N PHE A 153 0.96 2.92 -1.94
CA PHE A 153 1.00 2.03 -3.11
C PHE A 153 0.49 2.80 -4.33
N ALA A 154 1.41 3.28 -5.16
CA ALA A 154 1.10 3.99 -6.40
C ALA A 154 0.88 3.02 -7.55
N MET A 155 -0.23 3.22 -8.25
CA MET A 155 -0.65 2.50 -9.45
C MET A 155 -0.67 3.48 -10.63
N THR A 156 -0.93 2.99 -11.85
CA THR A 156 -1.29 3.89 -12.96
C THR A 156 -2.73 4.37 -12.80
N ASP A 157 -3.10 5.43 -13.51
CA ASP A 157 -4.46 5.99 -13.47
C ASP A 157 -5.49 4.97 -13.97
N GLU A 158 -5.15 4.16 -14.97
CA GLU A 158 -6.01 3.09 -15.49
C GLU A 158 -6.24 2.01 -14.43
N VAL A 159 -5.17 1.57 -13.77
CA VAL A 159 -5.26 0.51 -12.75
C VAL A 159 -6.05 0.99 -11.53
N ILE A 160 -5.81 2.22 -11.04
CA ILE A 160 -6.59 2.71 -9.91
C ILE A 160 -8.06 2.97 -10.30
N SER A 161 -8.34 3.37 -11.55
CA SER A 161 -9.72 3.53 -12.04
C SER A 161 -10.48 2.21 -11.95
N GLU A 162 -9.86 1.13 -12.42
CA GLU A 162 -10.43 -0.22 -12.34
C GLU A 162 -10.57 -0.70 -10.88
N LEU A 163 -9.52 -0.59 -10.06
CA LEU A 163 -9.58 -0.98 -8.65
C LEU A 163 -10.64 -0.19 -7.88
N TYR A 164 -10.73 1.12 -8.09
CA TYR A 164 -11.73 1.98 -7.46
C TYR A 164 -13.15 1.57 -7.86
N ALA A 165 -13.38 1.29 -9.14
CA ALA A 165 -14.66 0.78 -9.63
C ALA A 165 -15.02 -0.56 -8.99
N VAL A 166 -14.09 -1.52 -8.92
CA VAL A 166 -14.35 -2.83 -8.29
C VAL A 166 -14.62 -2.71 -6.78
N VAL A 167 -13.87 -1.88 -6.06
CA VAL A 167 -14.13 -1.61 -4.63
C VAL A 167 -15.50 -0.95 -4.43
N ARG A 168 -15.86 0.03 -5.27
CA ARG A 168 -17.18 0.68 -5.27
C ARG A 168 -18.30 -0.35 -5.46
N GLU A 169 -18.20 -1.22 -6.47
CA GLU A 169 -19.23 -2.24 -6.73
C GLU A 169 -19.34 -3.26 -5.59
N ALA A 170 -18.23 -3.67 -4.97
CA ALA A 170 -18.26 -4.55 -3.81
C ALA A 170 -18.97 -3.90 -2.60
N PHE A 171 -18.76 -2.61 -2.36
CA PHE A 171 -19.49 -1.85 -1.35
C PHE A 171 -20.97 -1.67 -1.70
N ALA A 172 -21.29 -1.39 -2.97
CA ALA A 172 -22.67 -1.36 -3.44
C ALA A 172 -23.37 -2.72 -3.29
N GLY A 173 -22.60 -3.82 -3.40
CA GLY A 173 -23.02 -5.19 -3.11
C GLY A 173 -23.19 -5.54 -1.63
N GLY A 174 -22.91 -4.59 -0.72
CA GLY A 174 -23.10 -4.75 0.73
C GLY A 174 -21.86 -5.19 1.50
N GLN A 175 -20.69 -5.30 0.87
CA GLN A 175 -19.45 -5.51 1.62
C GLN A 175 -19.18 -4.30 2.51
N ARG A 176 -18.95 -4.50 3.81
CA ARG A 176 -18.77 -3.40 4.78
C ARG A 176 -17.32 -2.91 4.90
N ALA A 177 -16.38 -3.80 4.65
CA ALA A 177 -14.96 -3.52 4.60
C ALA A 177 -14.28 -4.50 3.64
N VAL A 178 -13.28 -4.02 2.91
CA VAL A 178 -12.39 -4.85 2.10
C VAL A 178 -11.11 -5.05 2.89
N GLN A 179 -10.78 -6.30 3.19
CA GLN A 179 -9.51 -6.63 3.81
C GLN A 179 -8.37 -6.41 2.81
N PHE A 180 -7.39 -5.59 3.20
CA PHE A 180 -6.16 -5.35 2.44
C PHE A 180 -4.99 -5.93 3.23
N GLN A 181 -4.42 -7.02 2.73
CA GLN A 181 -3.29 -7.72 3.34
C GLN A 181 -2.00 -7.25 2.68
N SER A 182 -1.11 -6.61 3.42
CA SER A 182 0.17 -6.14 2.89
C SER A 182 1.33 -6.96 3.44
N TYR A 183 2.02 -7.66 2.54
CA TYR A 183 3.12 -8.56 2.85
C TYR A 183 4.46 -8.01 2.34
N PRO A 184 5.58 -8.36 3.01
CA PRO A 184 6.91 -8.02 2.51
C PRO A 184 7.19 -8.67 1.15
N PHE A 185 6.75 -9.91 0.98
CA PHE A 185 6.95 -10.75 -0.20
C PHE A 185 5.92 -11.89 -0.18
N ARG A 186 5.85 -12.68 -1.26
CA ARG A 186 5.09 -13.94 -1.25
C ARG A 186 5.62 -14.86 -0.14
N MET A 187 4.76 -15.34 0.75
CA MET A 187 5.14 -16.03 2.00
C MET A 187 5.59 -17.50 1.80
N THR A 188 6.46 -17.72 0.82
CA THR A 188 7.01 -19.02 0.42
C THR A 188 8.22 -19.43 1.26
N PRO A 189 8.54 -20.74 1.33
CA PRO A 189 9.75 -21.22 1.99
C PRO A 189 11.04 -20.57 1.49
N GLU A 190 11.17 -20.30 0.19
CA GLU A 190 12.36 -19.68 -0.40
C GLU A 190 12.58 -18.26 0.12
N ASN A 191 11.52 -17.45 0.16
CA ASN A 191 11.62 -16.09 0.67
C ASN A 191 11.95 -16.09 2.17
N LEU A 192 11.33 -16.96 2.96
CA LEU A 192 11.63 -17.08 4.39
C LEU A 192 13.06 -17.57 4.65
N ALA A 193 13.55 -18.53 3.85
CA ALA A 193 14.92 -19.01 3.95
C ALA A 193 15.91 -17.88 3.61
N ARG A 194 15.70 -17.17 2.50
CA ARG A 194 16.56 -16.07 2.06
C ARG A 194 16.56 -14.91 3.06
N HIS A 195 15.43 -14.58 3.65
CA HIS A 195 15.30 -13.44 4.57
C HIS A 195 15.39 -13.82 6.07
N ARG A 196 15.86 -15.03 6.38
CA ARG A 196 15.86 -15.61 7.74
C ARG A 196 16.60 -14.80 8.83
N GLN A 197 17.48 -13.87 8.43
CA GLN A 197 18.26 -13.02 9.34
C GLN A 197 17.78 -11.56 9.37
N ASP A 198 16.67 -11.23 8.70
CA ASP A 198 16.11 -9.88 8.76
C ASP A 198 15.59 -9.59 10.18
N PRO A 199 15.79 -8.36 10.72
CA PRO A 199 15.23 -7.99 12.02
C PRO A 199 13.71 -8.13 12.12
N ASN A 200 12.99 -8.09 10.99
CA ASN A 200 11.54 -8.25 10.94
C ASN A 200 11.07 -9.70 10.79
N ILE A 201 11.97 -10.70 10.76
CA ILE A 201 11.60 -12.09 10.48
C ILE A 201 10.55 -12.65 11.45
N ALA A 202 10.59 -12.26 12.73
CA ALA A 202 9.60 -12.67 13.71
C ALA A 202 8.20 -12.11 13.40
N PHE A 203 8.14 -10.84 12.97
CA PHE A 203 6.92 -10.20 12.51
C PHE A 203 6.39 -10.82 11.23
N TRP A 204 7.26 -11.11 10.25
CA TRP A 204 6.86 -11.76 9.00
C TRP A 204 6.36 -13.19 9.23
N ARG A 205 6.94 -13.95 10.15
CA ARG A 205 6.38 -15.24 10.57
C ARG A 205 4.97 -15.10 11.15
N ASN A 206 4.68 -14.02 11.88
CA ASN A 206 3.32 -13.77 12.36
C ASN A 206 2.35 -13.37 11.24
N LEU A 207 2.78 -12.58 10.24
CA LEU A 207 1.99 -12.34 9.03
C LEU A 207 1.71 -13.64 8.26
N LYS A 208 2.69 -14.56 8.24
CA LYS A 208 2.56 -15.86 7.58
C LYS A 208 1.42 -16.68 8.14
N GLU A 209 1.18 -16.64 9.46
CA GLU A 209 0.08 -17.37 10.09
C GLU A 209 -1.27 -17.04 9.42
N GLY A 210 -1.54 -15.75 9.17
CA GLY A 210 -2.75 -15.31 8.45
C GLY A 210 -2.73 -15.69 6.97
N SER A 211 -1.58 -15.58 6.31
CA SER A 211 -1.41 -16.02 4.91
C SER A 211 -1.72 -17.51 4.75
N ASP A 212 -1.17 -18.35 5.62
CA ASP A 212 -1.31 -19.80 5.56
C ASP A 212 -2.76 -20.23 5.77
N ARG A 213 -3.48 -19.56 6.68
CA ARG A 213 -4.93 -19.78 6.85
C ARG A 213 -5.71 -19.40 5.61
N PHE A 214 -5.38 -18.28 4.95
CA PHE A 214 -6.02 -17.92 3.67
C PHE A 214 -5.74 -18.98 2.60
N GLU A 215 -4.49 -19.46 2.47
CA GLU A 215 -4.16 -20.51 1.48
C GLU A 215 -4.90 -21.83 1.74
N VAL A 216 -5.13 -22.20 3.00
CA VAL A 216 -5.84 -23.44 3.36
C VAL A 216 -7.35 -23.32 3.18
N THR A 217 -7.93 -22.21 3.62
CA THR A 217 -9.39 -22.03 3.68
C THR A 217 -9.96 -21.44 2.39
N GLY A 218 -9.14 -20.66 1.66
CA GLY A 218 -9.61 -19.76 0.62
C GLY A 218 -10.53 -18.66 1.17
N ALA A 219 -10.54 -18.37 2.47
CA ALA A 219 -11.47 -17.41 3.08
C ALA A 219 -10.73 -16.20 3.64
N GLU A 220 -11.42 -15.06 3.72
CA GLU A 220 -10.95 -13.89 4.46
C GLU A 220 -10.77 -14.25 5.95
N GLN A 221 -9.68 -13.79 6.57
CA GLN A 221 -9.33 -14.15 7.93
C GLN A 221 -9.90 -13.17 8.94
N GLY A 222 -10.46 -13.69 10.04
CA GLY A 222 -10.73 -12.90 11.24
C GLY A 222 -9.39 -12.54 11.89
N VAL A 223 -9.09 -11.24 11.99
CA VAL A 223 -7.83 -10.73 12.53
C VAL A 223 -8.10 -10.01 13.85
N GLY A 224 -7.39 -10.42 14.91
CA GLY A 224 -7.35 -9.75 16.19
C GLY A 224 -5.91 -9.43 16.61
N VAL A 225 -5.77 -8.81 17.78
CA VAL A 225 -4.46 -8.46 18.35
C VAL A 225 -4.40 -8.91 19.80
N ALA A 226 -3.34 -9.63 20.16
CA ALA A 226 -3.03 -10.01 21.54
C ALA A 226 -1.52 -9.97 21.75
N ASP A 227 -1.08 -9.45 22.90
CA ASP A 227 0.34 -9.41 23.30
C ASP A 227 1.29 -8.84 22.23
N GLY A 228 0.84 -7.80 21.51
CA GLY A 228 1.63 -7.15 20.46
C GLY A 228 1.85 -8.01 19.22
N ARG A 229 0.97 -8.99 18.97
CA ARG A 229 0.96 -9.88 17.80
C ARG A 229 -0.42 -9.95 17.16
N TYR A 230 -0.47 -10.25 15.86
CA TYR A 230 -1.72 -10.68 15.24
C TYR A 230 -2.11 -12.05 15.75
N VAL A 231 -3.40 -12.21 16.05
CA VAL A 231 -4.05 -13.49 16.30
C VAL A 231 -5.14 -13.71 15.26
N PHE A 232 -5.37 -14.97 14.90
CA PHE A 232 -6.31 -15.35 13.86
C PHE A 232 -7.27 -16.40 14.40
N ASP A 233 -8.50 -16.40 13.89
CA ASP A 233 -9.49 -17.42 14.23
C ASP A 233 -8.90 -18.82 13.95
N ALA A 234 -8.96 -19.69 14.96
CA ALA A 234 -8.45 -21.05 14.87
C ALA A 234 -9.18 -21.87 13.80
N GLY A 235 -10.46 -21.57 13.55
CA GLY A 235 -11.34 -22.39 12.72
C GLY A 235 -11.72 -23.70 13.41
N ASP A 236 -12.28 -24.63 12.65
CA ASP A 236 -12.53 -25.99 13.12
C ASP A 236 -11.23 -26.82 13.23
N GLU A 237 -11.32 -27.99 13.89
CA GLU A 237 -10.17 -28.87 14.11
C GLU A 237 -9.51 -29.32 12.79
N ALA A 238 -10.31 -29.55 11.74
CA ALA A 238 -9.82 -29.92 10.42
C ALA A 238 -8.98 -28.79 9.79
N THR A 239 -9.46 -27.55 9.87
CA THR A 239 -8.76 -26.35 9.41
C THR A 239 -7.49 -26.13 10.20
N ALA A 240 -7.56 -26.20 11.53
CA ALA A 240 -6.39 -26.06 12.39
C ALA A 240 -5.32 -27.11 12.06
N GLY A 241 -5.71 -28.38 11.88
CA GLY A 241 -4.81 -29.46 11.49
C GLY A 241 -4.24 -29.31 10.07
N ALA A 242 -4.99 -28.77 9.12
CA ALA A 242 -4.50 -28.46 7.78
C ALA A 242 -3.49 -27.30 7.78
N VAL A 243 -3.75 -26.24 8.54
CA VAL A 243 -2.83 -25.11 8.72
C VAL A 243 -1.53 -25.58 9.40
N ALA A 244 -1.63 -26.37 10.47
CA ALA A 244 -0.45 -26.90 11.17
C ALA A 244 0.42 -27.78 10.26
N ARG A 245 -0.19 -28.63 9.43
CA ARG A 245 0.54 -29.43 8.43
C ARG A 245 1.26 -28.55 7.41
N ARG A 246 0.56 -27.55 6.85
CA ARG A 246 1.15 -26.60 5.91
C ARG A 246 2.35 -25.86 6.52
N GLN A 247 2.22 -25.39 7.76
CA GLN A 247 3.30 -24.71 8.48
C GLN A 247 4.50 -25.64 8.70
N ALA A 248 4.26 -26.86 9.17
CA ALA A 248 5.32 -27.85 9.36
C ALA A 248 6.02 -28.21 8.04
N ASP A 249 5.29 -28.31 6.93
CA ASP A 249 5.84 -28.60 5.61
C ASP A 249 6.73 -27.45 5.11
N ASP A 250 6.27 -26.21 5.26
CA ASP A 250 7.05 -25.03 4.91
C ASP A 250 8.30 -24.89 5.78
N GLU A 251 8.22 -25.18 7.08
CA GLU A 251 9.38 -25.18 7.97
C GLU A 251 10.43 -26.21 7.58
N ARG A 252 10.00 -27.43 7.20
CA ARG A 252 10.92 -28.46 6.67
C ARG A 252 11.59 -28.00 5.37
N GLN A 253 10.84 -27.35 4.48
CA GLN A 253 11.40 -26.80 3.24
C GLN A 253 12.39 -25.66 3.51
N VAL A 254 12.08 -24.74 4.42
CA VAL A 254 13.00 -23.68 4.85
C VAL A 254 14.28 -24.30 5.40
N ALA A 255 14.18 -25.29 6.29
CA ALA A 255 15.34 -25.97 6.86
C ALA A 255 16.19 -26.66 5.78
N ALA A 256 15.54 -27.34 4.82
CA ALA A 256 16.22 -27.98 3.70
C ALA A 256 16.97 -26.96 2.81
N LEU A 257 16.34 -25.82 2.49
CA LEU A 257 16.96 -24.74 1.72
C LEU A 257 18.16 -24.12 2.45
N VAL A 258 18.07 -23.96 3.77
CA VAL A 258 19.21 -23.46 4.57
C VAL A 258 20.33 -24.50 4.59
N ALA A 259 20.01 -25.78 4.78
CA ALA A 259 20.99 -26.87 4.77
C ALA A 259 21.67 -27.04 3.41
N SER A 260 20.98 -26.73 2.31
CA SER A 260 21.55 -26.74 0.96
C SER A 260 22.38 -25.48 0.62
N GLY A 261 22.57 -24.57 1.57
CA GLY A 261 23.46 -23.41 1.41
C GLY A 261 22.78 -22.16 0.86
N THR A 262 21.45 -22.06 0.89
CA THR A 262 20.74 -20.82 0.47
C THR A 262 21.26 -19.61 1.26
N PRO A 263 21.82 -18.57 0.61
CA PRO A 263 22.38 -17.42 1.32
C PRO A 263 21.29 -16.65 2.06
N ALA A 264 21.64 -16.09 3.23
CA ALA A 264 20.80 -15.10 3.89
C ALA A 264 21.04 -13.76 3.21
N VAL A 265 19.98 -13.04 2.88
CA VAL A 265 20.05 -11.82 2.08
C VAL A 265 19.12 -10.75 2.62
N ARG A 266 19.56 -9.51 2.49
CA ARG A 266 18.77 -8.32 2.75
C ARG A 266 18.60 -7.55 1.45
N LEU A 267 17.36 -7.26 1.09
CA LEU A 267 17.07 -6.35 -0.01
C LEU A 267 17.13 -4.92 0.52
N VAL A 268 17.96 -4.11 -0.11
CA VAL A 268 18.14 -2.70 0.21
C VAL A 268 17.62 -1.88 -0.97
N TYR A 269 16.57 -1.12 -0.71
CA TYR A 269 15.96 -0.19 -1.65
C TYR A 269 16.52 1.21 -1.40
N GLU A 270 16.51 2.09 -2.40
CA GLU A 270 16.80 3.51 -2.15
C GLU A 270 15.58 4.22 -1.56
N ASP A 271 14.40 3.96 -2.12
CA ASP A 271 13.12 4.46 -1.64
C ASP A 271 11.95 3.63 -2.18
N GLY A 272 11.93 2.37 -1.76
CA GLY A 272 10.98 1.33 -2.15
C GLY A 272 11.16 0.81 -3.57
N GLY A 273 10.18 0.07 -4.05
CA GLY A 273 10.26 -0.72 -5.28
C GLY A 273 9.26 -0.29 -6.35
N GLN A 274 9.49 -0.83 -7.54
CA GLN A 274 8.65 -0.70 -8.72
C GLN A 274 8.58 -2.08 -9.40
N HIS A 275 7.43 -2.41 -9.98
CA HIS A 275 7.29 -3.65 -10.73
C HIS A 275 8.23 -3.66 -11.95
N ARG A 276 8.81 -4.83 -12.24
CA ARG A 276 9.83 -5.00 -13.29
C ARG A 276 9.38 -4.47 -14.65
N SER A 277 8.12 -4.66 -15.02
CA SER A 277 7.57 -4.19 -16.30
C SER A 277 7.72 -2.69 -16.49
N PHE A 278 7.46 -1.88 -15.46
CA PHE A 278 7.57 -0.43 -15.57
C PHE A 278 9.03 0.03 -15.62
N ARG A 279 9.94 -0.67 -14.92
CA ARG A 279 11.38 -0.40 -15.01
C ARG A 279 11.91 -0.68 -16.42
N GLU A 280 11.50 -1.79 -17.03
CA GLU A 280 11.88 -2.13 -18.40
C GLU A 280 11.34 -1.11 -19.41
N THR A 281 10.08 -0.69 -19.25
CA THR A 281 9.50 0.37 -20.08
C THR A 281 10.19 1.72 -19.89
N MET A 282 10.57 2.10 -18.66
CA MET A 282 11.35 3.33 -18.41
C MET A 282 12.71 3.33 -19.10
N VAL A 283 13.43 2.23 -18.99
CA VAL A 283 14.75 2.06 -19.60
C VAL A 283 14.61 2.11 -21.13
N ALA A 284 13.58 1.47 -21.68
CA ALA A 284 13.30 1.50 -23.12
C ALA A 284 12.83 2.87 -23.63
N ALA A 285 12.10 3.65 -22.82
CA ALA A 285 11.53 4.95 -23.19
C ALA A 285 12.47 6.14 -22.91
N GLY A 286 13.73 5.91 -22.51
CA GLY A 286 14.68 6.99 -22.22
C GLY A 286 14.33 7.83 -20.98
N GLY A 287 13.56 7.28 -20.03
CA GLY A 287 13.32 7.89 -18.71
C GLY A 287 11.95 8.54 -18.45
N GLY A 288 10.99 8.50 -19.39
CA GLY A 288 9.69 9.17 -19.21
C GLY A 288 8.53 8.26 -18.80
N LEU A 289 8.16 8.23 -17.51
CA LEU A 289 6.85 7.73 -17.03
C LEU A 289 5.94 8.85 -16.50
N GLY A 290 6.16 10.10 -16.92
CA GLY A 290 5.51 11.29 -16.36
C GLY A 290 6.22 11.80 -15.10
N GLU A 291 5.53 12.62 -14.29
CA GLU A 291 6.09 13.13 -13.02
C GLU A 291 6.24 11.99 -12.00
N VAL A 292 7.44 11.42 -11.91
CA VAL A 292 7.77 10.46 -10.87
C VAL A 292 8.64 11.12 -9.79
N SER A 293 8.25 10.96 -8.53
CA SER A 293 9.10 11.34 -7.40
C SER A 293 10.41 10.55 -7.46
N ARG A 294 11.55 11.16 -7.78
CA ARG A 294 12.89 10.52 -7.81
C ARG A 294 13.02 9.38 -8.84
N PRO A 295 13.20 9.71 -10.14
CA PRO A 295 13.40 8.74 -11.22
C PRO A 295 14.69 7.90 -11.07
N GLU A 296 15.71 8.43 -10.40
CA GLU A 296 16.99 7.75 -10.15
C GLU A 296 16.84 6.48 -9.31
N ALA A 297 15.94 6.50 -8.30
CA ALA A 297 15.65 5.35 -7.45
C ALA A 297 14.98 4.20 -8.21
N LEU A 298 14.37 4.48 -9.38
CA LEU A 298 13.64 3.50 -10.20
C LEU A 298 14.59 2.68 -11.09
N ALA A 299 15.66 3.30 -11.59
CA ALA A 299 16.58 2.68 -12.53
C ALA A 299 17.42 1.56 -11.87
N ALA A 300 17.80 1.73 -10.61
CA ALA A 300 18.71 0.81 -9.93
C ALA A 300 18.03 -0.48 -9.42
N GLY A 301 16.74 -0.44 -9.08
CA GLY A 301 16.07 -1.54 -8.37
C GLY A 301 16.68 -1.84 -6.99
N PRO A 302 16.21 -2.88 -6.27
CA PRO A 302 16.80 -3.26 -5.00
C PRO A 302 18.18 -3.89 -5.20
N ARG A 303 19.11 -3.56 -4.29
CA ARG A 303 20.39 -4.25 -4.16
C ARG A 303 20.24 -5.41 -3.18
N GLU A 304 20.72 -6.57 -3.59
CA GLU A 304 20.80 -7.73 -2.71
C GLU A 304 22.13 -7.74 -1.97
N VAL A 305 22.07 -7.70 -0.65
CA VAL A 305 23.26 -7.75 0.21
C VAL A 305 23.24 -9.07 0.97
N ALA A 306 24.28 -9.88 0.80
CA ALA A 306 24.47 -11.08 1.61
C ALA A 306 24.61 -10.67 3.08
N VAL A 307 23.79 -11.27 3.95
CA VAL A 307 23.93 -11.11 5.39
C VAL A 307 24.94 -12.17 5.85
N PRO A 308 26.12 -11.77 6.35
CA PRO A 308 27.11 -12.73 6.83
C PRO A 308 26.46 -13.63 7.89
N ALA A 309 26.77 -14.93 7.86
CA ALA A 309 26.38 -15.81 8.95
C ALA A 309 26.86 -15.18 10.25
N ALA A 310 25.92 -14.83 11.14
CA ALA A 310 26.30 -14.40 12.48
C ALA A 310 27.12 -15.54 13.09
N GLY A 311 28.43 -15.35 13.17
CA GLY A 311 29.29 -16.20 14.00
C GLY A 311 28.76 -16.18 15.43
N PRO A 312 29.12 -17.16 16.27
CA PRO A 312 28.69 -17.17 17.67
C PRO A 312 29.00 -15.80 18.29
N VAL A 313 27.96 -15.10 18.73
CA VAL A 313 28.10 -13.82 19.40
C VAL A 313 28.90 -14.10 20.66
N ALA A 314 30.18 -13.75 20.63
CA ALA A 314 31.02 -13.78 21.81
C ALA A 314 30.45 -12.79 22.82
N LEU A 315 29.79 -13.31 23.85
CA LEU A 315 29.58 -12.62 25.11
C LEU A 315 30.94 -12.42 25.76
N ALA A 316 31.61 -11.32 25.43
CA ALA A 316 32.77 -10.79 26.15
C ALA A 316 32.91 -9.31 25.76
N GLY A 317 33.07 -8.34 26.64
CA GLY A 317 33.30 -8.34 28.07
C GLY A 317 33.74 -6.92 28.45
N LYS A 318 33.34 -6.50 29.65
CA LYS A 318 33.89 -5.37 30.45
C LYS A 318 34.01 -3.99 29.77
N ARG A 319 33.15 -3.08 30.22
CA ARG A 319 33.33 -1.62 30.10
C ARG A 319 34.63 -1.22 30.82
N GLU A 320 35.50 -0.49 30.12
CA GLU A 320 36.50 0.39 30.72
C GLU A 320 36.14 1.86 30.43
N PRO A 321 36.43 2.80 31.34
CA PRO A 321 35.90 4.15 31.28
C PRO A 321 36.73 5.03 30.34
N VAL A 322 36.08 5.66 29.37
CA VAL A 322 36.72 6.65 28.51
C VAL A 322 36.90 7.96 29.29
N ARG A 323 38.16 8.33 29.54
CA ARG A 323 38.58 9.65 30.01
C ARG A 323 38.15 10.73 29.03
N GLY A 324 37.60 11.82 29.56
CA GLY A 324 37.09 12.95 28.78
C GLY A 324 38.17 13.68 28.00
N ALA A 325 37.87 13.94 26.73
CA ALA A 325 38.47 15.02 25.95
C ALA A 325 37.33 15.82 25.33
N ALA A 326 37.28 17.12 25.65
CA ALA A 326 36.25 18.04 25.20
C ALA A 326 36.30 18.22 23.68
N ALA A 327 35.22 17.85 22.98
CA ALA A 327 35.02 18.18 21.58
C ALA A 327 34.18 19.47 21.45
N ARG A 328 34.67 20.41 20.65
CA ARG A 328 34.05 21.71 20.35
C ARG A 328 32.68 21.52 19.65
N LYS A 329 31.72 22.33 20.09
CA LYS A 329 30.34 22.44 19.57
C LYS A 329 30.34 22.99 18.13
N PRO A 330 29.73 22.33 17.14
CA PRO A 330 29.50 22.95 15.84
C PRO A 330 28.33 23.95 15.93
N ALA A 331 28.49 25.07 15.22
CA ALA A 331 27.48 26.14 15.11
C ALA A 331 26.23 25.63 14.37
N GLY A 332 25.05 25.90 14.93
CA GLY A 332 23.76 25.58 14.30
C GLY A 332 23.43 26.51 13.14
N PRO A 333 22.57 26.09 12.19
CA PRO A 333 22.16 26.94 11.08
C PRO A 333 21.22 28.04 11.60
N GLY A 334 21.65 29.29 11.44
CA GLY A 334 20.84 30.47 11.72
C GLY A 334 19.78 30.66 10.63
N GLY A 335 18.56 30.20 10.88
CA GLY A 335 17.37 30.66 10.19
C GLY A 335 16.77 31.83 10.96
N THR A 336 16.50 32.94 10.29
CA THR A 336 15.93 34.14 10.94
C THR A 336 14.47 33.90 11.33
N GLU A 337 14.03 34.53 12.43
CA GLU A 337 12.64 34.45 12.94
C GLU A 337 11.60 34.82 11.86
N ALA A 338 11.96 35.70 10.93
CA ALA A 338 11.13 36.05 9.78
C ALA A 338 10.86 34.88 8.82
N GLU A 339 11.83 33.98 8.64
CA GLU A 339 11.70 32.79 7.79
C GLU A 339 10.85 31.71 8.46
N ARG A 340 10.94 31.61 9.79
CA ARG A 340 10.08 30.75 10.62
C ARG A 340 8.63 31.20 10.58
N GLN A 341 8.38 32.51 10.66
CA GLN A 341 7.03 33.06 10.56
C GLN A 341 6.44 32.99 9.15
N ARG A 342 7.28 33.08 8.11
CA ARG A 342 6.84 32.89 6.72
C ARG A 342 6.37 31.46 6.48
N LEU A 343 7.08 30.47 7.01
CA LEU A 343 6.68 29.06 6.92
C LEU A 343 5.38 28.78 7.68
N LEU A 344 5.21 29.32 8.89
CA LEU A 344 3.99 29.13 9.67
C LEU A 344 2.74 29.72 8.99
N LYS A 345 2.86 30.85 8.28
CA LYS A 345 1.74 31.43 7.50
C LYS A 345 1.39 30.61 6.25
N ILE A 346 2.38 29.96 5.63
CA ILE A 346 2.15 29.07 4.48
C ILE A 346 1.39 27.80 4.91
N PHE A 347 1.67 27.27 6.11
CA PHE A 347 0.94 26.10 6.63
C PHE A 347 -0.47 26.44 7.16
N ALA A 348 -0.70 27.65 7.67
CA ALA A 348 -2.03 28.09 8.13
C ALA A 348 -3.03 28.32 6.97
N ALA A 349 -2.55 28.70 5.79
CA ALA A 349 -3.39 28.92 4.60
C ALA A 349 -3.85 27.62 3.90
N ALA A 350 -3.32 26.46 4.29
CA ALA A 350 -3.70 25.15 3.76
C ALA A 350 -4.75 24.42 4.63
N GLY A 351 -5.20 25.03 5.74
CA GLY A 351 -6.09 24.41 6.73
C GLY A 351 -7.46 25.08 6.93
N ALA A 352 -7.80 26.12 6.15
CA ALA A 352 -9.09 26.80 6.25
C ALA A 352 -9.94 26.52 5.00
N GLY A 353 -10.71 25.43 5.07
CA GLY A 353 -11.60 24.99 3.99
C GLY A 353 -12.38 23.73 4.36
N GLN A 354 -12.92 23.68 5.57
CA GLN A 354 -13.98 22.76 5.99
C GLN A 354 -14.91 23.51 6.94
N GLU A 355 -16.01 24.02 6.39
CA GLU A 355 -17.34 23.89 6.99
C GLU A 355 -18.23 23.18 5.97
#